data_AF-A0A1Q7YIQ8-F1
#
_entry.id   AF-A0A1Q7YIQ8-F1
#
_cell.length_a   1.000
_cell.length_b   1.000
_cell.length_c   1.000
_cell.angle_alpha   90.00
_cell.angle_beta   90.00
_cell.angle_gamma   90.00
#
_symmetry.space_group_name_H-M   'P 1'
#
loop_
_entity.id
_entity.type
_entity.pdbx_description
1 polymer ?
#
loop_
_entity_poly.entity_id
_entity_poly.type
_entity_poly.pdbx_seq_one_letter_code
_entity_poly.pdbx_strand_id
1 'polypeptide(L)'
;MNKQTLFRTSTGLSSELIIGLALALSLLTAFTSHSADSWVHPILPGTRACEDIKLEVLMLESVSKWGEKGHMSGTCTYYNFSPALVAIEGVETSGGDFYPSVTNQVANDPKGKWEIIKRSVPPGKAATTKVQAKARSKPLTLDLDAFVAMMGKFKYGRVVLKTGDSAIFDLDYLRPPPSAIK
;
A
#
# COMPACT_ATOMS: atom_id res chain seq x y z
N MET A 1 8.68 -85.25 17.24
CA MET A 1 8.59 -83.98 17.98
C MET A 1 9.58 -83.00 17.36
N ASN A 2 9.13 -82.08 16.51
CA ASN A 2 10.01 -81.10 15.86
C ASN A 2 9.46 -79.68 16.03
N LYS A 3 10.37 -78.78 16.40
CA LYS A 3 10.12 -77.45 16.96
C LYS A 3 9.63 -76.47 15.89
N GLN A 4 8.55 -75.74 16.22
CA GLN A 4 8.10 -74.55 15.53
C GLN A 4 9.18 -73.45 15.64
N THR A 5 9.51 -72.81 14.51
CA THR A 5 10.32 -71.58 14.48
C THR A 5 9.48 -70.49 13.78
N LEU A 6 9.03 -69.52 14.57
CA LEU A 6 8.21 -68.38 14.17
C LEU A 6 9.14 -67.22 13.79
N PHE A 7 9.23 -66.90 12.51
CA PHE A 7 9.89 -65.68 12.03
C PHE A 7 8.87 -64.55 11.92
N ARG A 8 9.03 -63.53 12.76
CA ARG A 8 8.32 -62.24 12.71
C ARG A 8 8.97 -61.37 11.63
N THR A 9 8.25 -61.06 10.56
CA THR A 9 8.66 -60.09 9.56
C THR A 9 8.33 -58.66 10.02
N SER A 10 9.36 -57.82 10.00
CA SER A 10 9.35 -56.39 10.29
C SER A 10 8.43 -55.62 9.33
N THR A 11 7.58 -54.75 9.88
CA THR A 11 6.74 -53.80 9.14
C THR A 11 7.62 -52.73 8.50
N GLY A 12 7.74 -52.77 7.17
CA GLY A 12 8.35 -51.70 6.38
C GLY A 12 7.48 -50.44 6.44
N LEU A 13 8.02 -49.35 6.99
CA LEU A 13 7.48 -48.02 6.77
C LEU A 13 7.62 -47.68 5.28
N SER A 14 6.50 -47.43 4.63
CA SER A 14 6.40 -47.10 3.21
C SER A 14 7.08 -45.76 2.91
N SER A 15 7.93 -45.77 1.88
CA SER A 15 8.67 -44.63 1.34
C SER A 15 7.79 -43.50 0.76
N GLU A 16 6.49 -43.72 0.63
CA GLU A 16 5.55 -42.74 0.07
C GLU A 16 5.21 -41.60 1.03
N LEU A 17 5.46 -41.77 2.34
CA LEU A 17 5.19 -40.73 3.34
C LEU A 17 6.26 -39.63 3.39
N ILE A 18 7.44 -39.87 2.82
CA ILE A 18 8.57 -38.92 2.83
C ILE A 18 8.46 -37.89 1.71
N ILE A 19 7.87 -38.25 0.56
CA ILE A 19 7.74 -37.34 -0.60
C ILE A 19 6.62 -36.30 -0.36
N GLY A 20 5.55 -36.67 0.34
CA GLY A 20 4.48 -35.74 0.70
C GLY A 20 4.92 -34.61 1.65
N LEU A 21 5.86 -34.89 2.56
CA LEU A 21 6.33 -33.90 3.54
C LEU A 21 7.27 -32.85 2.91
N ALA A 22 8.03 -33.21 1.87
CA ALA A 22 8.91 -32.28 1.15
C ALA A 22 8.13 -31.26 0.28
N LEU A 23 6.97 -31.64 -0.26
CA LEU A 23 6.08 -30.74 -1.01
C LEU A 23 5.29 -29.81 -0.08
N ALA A 24 4.91 -30.27 1.12
CA ALA A 24 4.28 -29.40 2.11
C ALA A 24 5.24 -28.34 2.67
N LEU A 25 6.54 -28.65 2.80
CA LEU A 25 7.53 -27.72 3.33
C LEU A 25 7.97 -26.65 2.31
N SER A 26 7.93 -26.95 1.02
CA SER A 26 8.24 -25.98 -0.04
C SER A 26 7.08 -25.00 -0.33
N LEU A 27 5.86 -25.31 0.10
CA LEU A 27 4.73 -24.37 0.08
C LEU A 27 4.72 -23.39 1.26
N LEU A 28 5.53 -23.62 2.31
CA LEU A 28 5.65 -22.71 3.46
C LEU A 28 6.78 -21.68 3.34
N THR A 29 7.73 -21.82 2.41
CA THR A 29 8.83 -20.85 2.24
C THR A 29 8.49 -19.67 1.32
N ALA A 30 7.28 -19.62 0.75
CA ALA A 30 6.89 -18.58 -0.22
C ALA A 30 6.39 -17.26 0.40
N PHE A 31 6.31 -17.12 1.74
CA PHE A 31 5.65 -15.98 2.38
C PHE A 31 6.50 -15.18 3.38
N THR A 32 7.83 -15.17 3.26
CA THR A 32 8.67 -14.29 4.11
C THR A 32 9.78 -13.56 3.36
N SER A 33 9.52 -13.07 2.15
CA SER A 33 10.21 -11.87 1.67
C SER A 33 9.49 -10.62 2.16
N HIS A 34 9.37 -10.48 3.49
CA HIS A 34 9.04 -9.21 4.13
C HIS A 34 10.24 -8.28 3.91
N SER A 35 10.26 -7.57 2.78
CA SER A 35 11.23 -6.51 2.53
C SER A 35 11.12 -5.50 3.67
N ALA A 36 12.23 -5.29 4.39
CA ALA A 36 12.26 -4.79 5.75
C ALA A 36 11.93 -3.29 5.95
N ASP A 37 11.42 -2.57 4.94
CA ASP A 37 11.33 -1.10 4.96
C ASP A 37 9.93 -0.53 4.64
N SER A 38 8.86 -1.32 4.81
CA SER A 38 7.48 -0.79 4.77
C SER A 38 6.96 -0.55 6.17
N TRP A 39 6.33 0.61 6.40
CA TRP A 39 5.60 0.86 7.64
C TRP A 39 4.18 1.35 7.32
N VAL A 40 3.24 0.86 8.11
CA VAL A 40 1.84 1.24 7.98
C VAL A 40 1.56 2.23 9.10
N HIS A 41 1.33 3.48 8.76
CA HIS A 41 0.65 4.40 9.66
C HIS A 41 -0.84 4.22 9.44
N PRO A 42 -1.62 3.75 10.43
CA PRO A 42 -3.05 3.88 10.33
C PRO A 42 -3.36 5.38 10.32
N ILE A 43 -3.62 5.93 9.13
CA ILE A 43 -4.16 7.27 9.03
C ILE A 43 -5.60 7.14 9.50
N LEU A 44 -5.80 7.48 10.77
CA LEU A 44 -7.13 7.63 11.31
C LEU A 44 -7.78 8.75 10.49
N PRO A 45 -8.89 8.49 9.78
CA PRO A 45 -9.61 9.54 9.08
C PRO A 45 -9.84 10.65 10.09
N GLY A 46 -9.38 11.87 9.78
CA GLY A 46 -9.10 12.88 10.81
C GLY A 46 -10.25 13.01 11.80
N THR A 47 -10.09 12.47 13.02
CA THR A 47 -11.08 12.57 14.09
C THR A 47 -11.00 13.96 14.72
N ARG A 48 -11.24 15.00 13.91
CA ARG A 48 -11.62 16.30 14.47
C ARG A 48 -13.14 16.30 14.55
N ALA A 49 -13.64 16.22 15.78
CA ALA A 49 -15.02 16.56 16.11
C ALA A 49 -15.31 17.99 15.62
N CYS A 50 -15.82 18.07 14.40
CA CYS A 50 -16.39 19.24 13.78
C CYS A 50 -17.68 18.70 13.16
N GLU A 51 -18.81 19.32 13.47
CA GLU A 51 -20.17 18.79 13.26
C GLU A 51 -20.58 18.55 11.79
N ASP A 52 -19.63 18.62 10.86
CA ASP A 52 -19.72 18.17 9.48
C ASP A 52 -18.65 17.11 9.23
N ILE A 53 -18.98 15.82 9.39
CA ILE A 53 -18.05 14.73 9.04
C ILE A 53 -17.90 14.70 7.52
N LYS A 54 -16.93 15.48 7.03
CA LYS A 54 -16.48 15.43 5.65
C LYS A 54 -15.76 14.09 5.45
N LEU A 55 -16.48 13.10 4.94
CA LEU A 55 -15.92 11.79 4.60
C LEU A 55 -14.69 11.98 3.72
N GLU A 56 -13.54 11.49 4.17
CA GLU A 56 -12.31 11.51 3.39
C GLU A 56 -12.45 10.54 2.22
N VAL A 57 -12.65 11.10 1.03
CA VAL A 57 -12.87 10.36 -0.22
C VAL A 57 -11.60 9.61 -0.66
N LEU A 58 -10.43 10.01 -0.16
CA LEU A 58 -9.13 9.40 -0.47
C LEU A 58 -8.37 9.15 0.84
N MET A 59 -8.02 7.90 1.11
CA MET A 59 -7.33 7.49 2.34
C MET A 59 -5.97 6.90 2.00
N LEU A 60 -4.88 7.50 2.51
CA LEU A 60 -3.54 6.95 2.39
C LEU A 60 -3.36 5.84 3.45
N GLU A 61 -3.13 4.62 2.99
CA GLU A 61 -3.16 3.38 3.78
C GLU A 61 -1.77 2.97 4.26
N SER A 62 -0.76 3.08 3.40
CA SER A 62 0.60 2.67 3.73
C SER A 62 1.64 3.55 3.05
N VAL A 63 2.82 3.62 3.65
CA VAL A 63 4.00 4.29 3.08
C VAL A 63 5.12 3.27 3.03
N SER A 64 5.78 3.16 1.90
CA SER A 64 6.88 2.23 1.69
C SER A 64 8.02 2.92 0.96
N LYS A 65 9.25 2.52 1.30
CA LYS A 65 10.40 2.78 0.45
C LYS A 65 10.58 1.65 -0.54
N TRP A 66 10.86 1.98 -1.79
CA TRP A 66 11.11 1.01 -2.85
C TRP A 66 12.56 1.06 -3.34
N GLY A 67 13.19 -0.12 -3.34
CA GLY A 67 14.51 -0.39 -3.95
C GLY A 67 15.69 0.32 -3.27
N GLU A 68 16.90 0.02 -3.78
CA GLU A 68 18.17 0.61 -3.30
C GLU A 68 18.22 2.14 -3.47
N LYS A 69 17.38 2.71 -4.35
CA LYS A 69 17.31 4.16 -4.61
C LYS A 69 16.44 4.93 -3.61
N GLY A 70 15.68 4.23 -2.76
CA GLY A 70 14.95 4.84 -1.65
C GLY A 70 13.75 5.70 -2.06
N HIS A 71 13.11 5.43 -3.19
CA HIS A 71 11.90 6.12 -3.61
C HIS A 71 10.77 5.87 -2.62
N MET A 72 10.08 6.92 -2.20
CA MET A 72 8.96 6.83 -1.28
C MET A 72 7.65 6.78 -2.05
N SER A 73 6.91 5.69 -1.86
CA SER A 73 5.58 5.52 -2.39
C SER A 73 4.55 5.37 -1.28
N GLY A 74 3.30 5.72 -1.58
CA GLY A 74 2.18 5.43 -0.71
C GLY A 74 1.06 4.72 -1.44
N THR A 75 0.35 3.83 -0.76
CA THR A 75 -0.86 3.21 -1.30
C THR A 75 -2.07 3.93 -0.71
N CYS A 76 -3.04 4.31 -1.55
CA CYS A 76 -4.28 4.89 -1.09
C CYS A 76 -5.51 4.26 -1.77
N THR A 77 -6.66 4.36 -1.10
CA THR A 77 -7.95 3.93 -1.62
C THR A 77 -8.88 5.12 -1.77
N TYR A 78 -9.57 5.19 -2.91
CA TYR A 78 -10.64 6.16 -3.15
C TYR A 78 -12.00 5.54 -2.87
N TYR A 79 -12.88 6.26 -2.18
CA TYR A 79 -14.24 5.83 -1.87
C TYR A 79 -15.26 6.74 -2.55
N ASN A 80 -15.98 6.20 -3.54
CA ASN A 80 -16.98 6.96 -4.26
C ASN A 80 -18.30 7.01 -3.48
N PHE A 81 -18.60 8.12 -2.81
CA PHE A 81 -19.90 8.31 -2.13
C PHE A 81 -21.00 8.84 -3.07
N SER A 82 -20.65 9.26 -4.28
CA SER A 82 -21.61 9.74 -5.28
C SER A 82 -22.50 8.60 -5.80
N PRO A 83 -23.77 8.87 -6.16
CA PRO A 83 -24.59 7.92 -6.89
C PRO A 83 -24.12 7.69 -8.34
N ALA A 84 -23.20 8.52 -8.84
CA ALA A 84 -22.66 8.41 -10.20
C ALA A 84 -21.30 7.69 -10.22
N LEU A 85 -20.97 7.12 -11.37
CA LEU A 85 -19.65 6.57 -11.65
C LEU A 85 -18.60 7.68 -11.64
N VAL A 86 -17.47 7.45 -10.96
CA VAL A 86 -16.32 8.36 -10.99
C VAL A 86 -15.20 7.74 -11.84
N ALA A 87 -14.60 8.54 -12.71
CA ALA A 87 -13.43 8.15 -13.48
C ALA A 87 -12.17 8.84 -12.89
N ILE A 88 -11.17 8.04 -12.55
CA ILE A 88 -9.87 8.52 -12.07
C ILE A 88 -8.85 8.27 -13.18
N GLU A 89 -8.32 9.36 -13.72
CA GLU A 89 -7.27 9.33 -14.74
C GLU A 89 -5.89 9.13 -14.08
N GLY A 90 -4.98 8.45 -14.78
CA GLY A 90 -3.64 8.18 -14.28
C GLY A 90 -2.76 7.48 -15.30
N VAL A 91 -1.77 6.77 -14.79
CA VAL A 91 -0.81 5.98 -15.55
C VAL A 91 -0.70 4.60 -14.93
N GLU A 92 -0.74 3.56 -15.75
CA GLU A 92 -0.50 2.17 -15.34
C GLU A 92 0.92 1.76 -15.74
N THR A 93 1.69 1.27 -14.78
CA THR A 93 3.06 0.81 -15.01
C THR A 93 3.07 -0.59 -15.62
N SER A 94 4.22 -1.03 -16.14
CA SER A 94 4.37 -2.42 -16.60
C SER A 94 4.24 -3.45 -15.47
N GLY A 95 4.35 -3.03 -14.20
CA GLY A 95 4.15 -3.87 -13.03
C GLY A 95 2.69 -4.02 -12.60
N GLY A 96 1.76 -3.29 -13.24
CA GLY A 96 0.33 -3.30 -12.90
C GLY A 96 -0.10 -2.28 -11.85
N ASP A 97 0.85 -1.49 -11.32
CA ASP A 97 0.55 -0.39 -10.41
C ASP A 97 -0.13 0.76 -11.13
N PHE A 98 -1.14 1.35 -10.50
CA PHE A 98 -1.88 2.47 -11.06
C PHE A 98 -1.60 3.76 -10.28
N TYR A 99 -0.97 4.73 -10.95
CA TYR A 99 -0.63 6.03 -10.39
C TYR A 99 -1.64 7.09 -10.86
N PRO A 100 -2.53 7.59 -9.98
CA PRO A 100 -3.50 8.59 -10.37
C PRO A 100 -2.81 9.90 -10.76
N SER A 101 -3.41 10.63 -11.69
CA SER A 101 -3.02 11.99 -12.02
C SER A 101 -3.47 12.92 -10.90
N VAL A 102 -2.52 13.38 -10.09
CA VAL A 102 -2.77 14.24 -8.94
C VAL A 102 -1.92 15.50 -8.98
N THR A 103 -2.43 16.56 -8.35
CA THR A 103 -1.69 17.75 -7.98
C THR A 103 -1.23 17.61 -6.54
N ASN A 104 0.08 17.68 -6.32
CA ASN A 104 0.68 17.63 -4.99
C ASN A 104 0.80 19.05 -4.43
N GLN A 105 0.40 19.23 -3.17
CA GLN A 105 0.39 20.52 -2.50
C GLN A 105 0.87 20.42 -1.07
N VAL A 106 1.45 21.50 -0.54
CA VAL A 106 1.92 21.59 0.84
C VAL A 106 1.43 22.87 1.52
N ALA A 107 1.29 22.83 2.84
CA ALA A 107 0.92 23.98 3.65
C ALA A 107 1.42 23.83 5.10
N ASN A 108 1.50 24.94 5.83
CA ASN A 108 1.77 24.96 7.27
C ASN A 108 0.48 24.94 8.12
N ASP A 109 -0.66 25.30 7.53
CA ASP A 109 -1.99 25.25 8.12
C ASP A 109 -2.95 24.57 7.12
N PRO A 110 -3.73 23.55 7.51
CA PRO A 110 -4.66 22.87 6.60
C PRO A 110 -5.76 23.80 6.04
N LYS A 111 -6.08 24.90 6.73
CA LYS A 111 -7.03 25.93 6.27
C LYS A 111 -6.34 27.11 5.57
N GLY A 112 -5.01 27.09 5.49
CA GLY A 112 -4.20 28.15 4.91
C GLY A 112 -4.05 28.09 3.40
N LYS A 113 -3.09 28.88 2.89
CA LYS A 113 -2.70 28.88 1.49
C LYS A 113 -1.90 27.61 1.17
N TRP A 114 -2.34 26.90 0.14
CA TRP A 114 -1.68 25.70 -0.37
C TRP A 114 -0.72 26.05 -1.50
N GLU A 115 0.49 25.51 -1.44
CA GLU A 115 1.51 25.66 -2.47
C GLU A 115 1.60 24.40 -3.32
N ILE A 116 1.56 24.54 -4.64
CA ILE A 116 1.71 23.41 -5.56
C ILE A 116 3.19 23.05 -5.67
N ILE A 117 3.50 21.77 -5.50
CA ILE A 117 4.85 21.25 -5.67
C ILE A 117 4.91 20.39 -6.94
N LYS A 118 6.04 20.48 -7.65
CA LYS A 118 6.27 19.69 -8.85
C LYS A 118 6.42 18.23 -8.47
N ARG A 119 5.70 17.34 -9.14
CA ARG A 119 5.86 15.89 -9.02
C ARG A 119 6.60 15.30 -10.22
N SER A 120 7.26 14.17 -10.01
CA SER A 120 7.61 13.24 -11.07
C SER A 120 6.35 12.63 -11.67
N VAL A 121 6.34 12.46 -12.98
CA VAL A 121 5.33 11.63 -13.64
C VAL A 121 5.93 10.23 -13.74
N PRO A 122 5.37 9.21 -13.07
CA PRO A 122 5.89 7.86 -13.17
C PRO A 122 5.78 7.37 -14.62
N PRO A 123 6.73 6.56 -15.10
CA PRO A 123 6.67 6.01 -16.45
C PRO A 123 5.53 5.00 -16.55
N GLY A 124 4.84 4.98 -17.69
CA GLY A 124 3.80 3.99 -17.97
C GLY A 124 2.85 4.43 -19.08
N LYS A 125 1.72 3.73 -19.21
CA LYS A 125 0.69 4.03 -20.20
C LYS A 125 -0.44 4.81 -19.55
N ALA A 126 -0.95 5.84 -20.24
CA ALA A 126 -2.13 6.56 -19.79
C ALA A 126 -3.31 5.58 -19.63
N ALA A 127 -3.97 5.63 -18.48
CA ALA A 127 -5.04 4.71 -18.12
C ALA A 127 -6.09 5.43 -17.26
N THR A 128 -7.30 4.87 -17.25
CA THR A 128 -8.41 5.39 -16.44
C THR A 128 -9.02 4.24 -15.65
N THR A 129 -9.12 4.40 -14.33
CA THR A 129 -9.86 3.48 -13.47
C THR A 129 -11.24 4.05 -13.15
N LYS A 130 -12.26 3.20 -13.16
CA LYS A 130 -13.65 3.58 -12.91
C LYS A 130 -14.07 3.06 -11.54
N VAL A 131 -14.59 3.95 -10.69
CA VAL A 131 -15.07 3.62 -9.36
C VAL A 131 -16.59 3.70 -9.35
N GLN A 132 -17.23 2.54 -9.13
CA GLN A 132 -18.69 2.43 -9.07
C GLN A 132 -19.27 3.28 -7.94
N ALA A 133 -20.55 3.64 -8.07
CA ALA A 133 -21.27 4.35 -7.02
C ALA A 133 -21.23 3.56 -5.71
N LYS A 134 -20.98 4.25 -4.60
CA LYS A 134 -20.91 3.66 -3.24
C LYS A 134 -19.85 2.56 -3.09
N ALA A 135 -18.82 2.56 -3.93
CA ALA A 135 -17.77 1.54 -3.94
C ALA A 135 -16.37 2.11 -3.66
N ARG A 136 -15.45 1.22 -3.28
CA ARG A 136 -14.01 1.50 -3.19
C ARG A 136 -13.33 1.29 -4.54
N SER A 137 -12.29 2.06 -4.81
CA SER A 137 -11.39 1.83 -5.94
C SER A 137 -10.50 0.61 -5.70
N LYS A 138 -9.82 0.16 -6.77
CA LYS A 138 -8.57 -0.60 -6.59
C LYS A 138 -7.53 0.27 -5.86
N PRO A 139 -6.53 -0.32 -5.18
CA PRO A 139 -5.43 0.44 -4.61
C PRO A 139 -4.78 1.35 -5.65
N LEU A 140 -4.51 2.58 -5.24
CA LEU A 140 -3.86 3.61 -6.04
C LEU A 140 -2.47 3.86 -5.46
N THR A 141 -1.47 3.97 -6.32
CA THR A 141 -0.08 4.21 -5.91
C THR A 141 0.28 5.67 -6.07
N LEU A 142 0.81 6.30 -5.02
CA LEU A 142 1.25 7.69 -5.00
C LEU A 142 2.77 7.74 -4.95
N ASP A 143 3.35 8.61 -5.76
CA ASP A 143 4.74 9.04 -5.61
C ASP A 143 4.80 10.14 -4.55
N LEU A 144 5.53 9.86 -3.47
CA LEU A 144 5.66 10.74 -2.31
C LEU A 144 7.03 11.43 -2.22
N ASP A 145 7.94 11.21 -3.16
CA ASP A 145 9.31 11.77 -3.13
C ASP A 145 9.30 13.29 -3.06
N ALA A 146 8.39 13.92 -3.82
CA ALA A 146 8.24 15.37 -3.81
C ALA A 146 7.89 15.93 -2.42
N PHE A 147 7.15 15.17 -1.60
CA PHE A 147 6.81 15.57 -0.23
C PHE A 147 7.99 15.39 0.72
N VAL A 148 8.82 14.37 0.52
CA VAL A 148 10.02 14.14 1.34
C VAL A 148 10.95 15.36 1.30
N ALA A 149 11.14 15.97 0.14
CA ALA A 149 11.95 17.18 -0.03
C ALA A 149 11.37 18.44 0.68
N MET A 150 10.10 18.38 1.08
CA MET A 150 9.38 19.46 1.76
C MET A 150 9.28 19.26 3.27
N MET A 151 9.69 18.10 3.79
CA MET A 151 9.71 17.81 5.22
C MET A 151 10.61 18.80 5.96
N GLY A 152 10.12 19.32 7.08
CA GLY A 152 10.79 20.35 7.89
C GLY A 152 10.59 21.79 7.40
N LYS A 153 10.06 21.99 6.18
CA LYS A 153 9.65 23.32 5.67
C LYS A 153 8.14 23.53 5.77
N PHE A 154 7.40 22.45 5.56
CA PHE A 154 5.94 22.42 5.64
C PHE A 154 5.50 21.37 6.64
N LYS A 155 4.27 21.52 7.13
CA LYS A 155 3.67 20.59 8.09
C LYS A 155 2.73 19.58 7.43
N TYR A 156 1.99 19.99 6.42
CA TYR A 156 0.94 19.17 5.81
C TYR A 156 1.20 18.95 4.32
N GLY A 157 0.91 17.73 3.87
CA GLY A 157 0.79 17.36 2.47
C GLY A 157 -0.68 17.24 2.06
N ARG A 158 -0.97 17.57 0.81
CA ARG A 158 -2.27 17.36 0.18
C ARG A 158 -2.10 16.80 -1.21
N VAL A 159 -2.88 15.78 -1.52
CA VAL A 159 -2.97 15.17 -2.84
C VAL A 159 -4.36 15.46 -3.39
N VAL A 160 -4.43 16.09 -4.56
CA VAL A 160 -5.69 16.49 -5.20
C VAL A 160 -5.85 15.76 -6.53
N LEU A 161 -6.93 14.99 -6.67
CA LEU A 161 -7.30 14.34 -7.93
C LEU A 161 -7.84 15.38 -8.93
N LYS A 162 -7.85 15.02 -10.22
CA LYS A 162 -8.50 15.85 -11.26
C LYS A 162 -10.00 16.08 -11.01
N THR A 163 -10.66 15.21 -10.24
CA THR A 163 -12.06 15.38 -9.82
C THR A 163 -12.25 16.51 -8.81
N GLY A 164 -11.18 17.02 -8.21
CA GLY A 164 -11.21 17.99 -7.11
C GLY A 164 -11.20 17.35 -5.72
N ASP A 165 -11.41 16.04 -5.63
CA ASP A 165 -11.29 15.30 -4.38
C ASP A 165 -9.84 15.31 -3.87
N SER A 166 -9.66 15.31 -2.56
CA SER A 166 -8.33 15.42 -1.97
C SER A 166 -8.17 14.65 -0.66
N ALA A 167 -6.94 14.21 -0.39
CA ALA A 167 -6.48 13.73 0.92
C ALA A 167 -5.47 14.71 1.51
N ILE A 168 -5.55 14.96 2.81
CA ILE A 168 -4.55 15.74 3.58
C ILE A 168 -3.88 14.78 4.57
N PHE A 169 -2.58 14.92 4.76
CA PHE A 169 -1.82 14.15 5.73
C PHE A 169 -0.71 15.00 6.36
N ASP A 170 -0.24 14.61 7.54
CA ASP A 170 0.92 15.23 8.17
C ASP A 170 2.20 14.74 7.47
N LEU A 171 3.10 15.66 7.10
CA LEU A 171 4.35 15.27 6.44
C LEU A 171 5.27 14.47 7.35
N ASP A 172 5.15 14.59 8.67
CA ASP A 172 5.93 13.78 9.60
C ASP A 172 5.51 12.29 9.57
N TYR A 173 4.33 11.95 9.03
CA TYR A 173 3.92 10.55 8.79
C TYR A 173 4.73 9.88 7.67
N LEU A 174 5.51 10.63 6.90
CA LEU A 174 6.43 10.07 5.92
C LEU A 174 7.75 9.62 6.54
N ARG A 175 7.99 9.89 7.83
CA ARG A 175 9.19 9.42 8.52
C ARG A 175 9.05 7.94 8.85
N PRO A 176 10.15 7.17 8.77
CA PRO A 176 10.19 5.83 9.37
C PRO A 176 9.82 5.91 10.86
N PRO A 177 9.06 4.93 11.40
CA PRO A 177 8.82 4.88 12.83
C PRO A 177 10.15 4.67 13.57
N PRO A 178 10.28 5.12 14.83
CA PRO A 178 11.52 4.94 15.61
C PRO A 178 11.99 3.48 15.68
N SER A 179 11.07 2.52 15.65
CA SER A 179 11.37 1.09 15.63
C SER A 179 12.03 0.57 14.36
N ALA A 180 11.98 1.34 13.26
CA ALA A 180 12.63 1.00 11.99
C ALA A 180 14.08 1.51 11.90
N ILE A 181 14.53 2.33 12.85
CA ILE A 181 15.91 2.83 12.91
C ILE A 181 16.72 1.84 13.77
N LYS A 182 17.42 0.91 13.10
CA LYS A 182 18.37 -0.02 13.75
C LYS A 182 19.75 0.59 13.87
#